data_AF-A0ABD0YE11-F1
#
_entry.id   AF-A0ABD0YE11-F1
#
_cell.length_a   1.000
_cell.length_b   1.000
_cell.length_c   1.000
_cell.angle_alpha   90.00
_cell.angle_beta   90.00
_cell.angle_gamma   90.00
#
_symmetry.space_group_name_H-M   'P 1'
#
loop_
_entity.id
_entity.type
_entity.pdbx_description
1 polymer ?
#
loop_
_entity_poly.entity_id
_entity_poly.type
_entity_poly.pdbx_seq_one_letter_code
_entity_poly.pdbx_strand_id
1 'polypeptide(L)'
;DNDLSGEVSGFHVRIASLAIVLLHEDILTLGIETWKLTEPSVSTMRRYSETFFQQLGQFAVSGYGNKDFETAKQVFLRACELNHIRLLATAVIVEGSESGNSYSNLFSSVLSAASLEVLECLVENTSSRAGAQYVEVRTPQKCSKYKN
;
A
#
# COMPACT_ATOMS: atom_id res chain seq x y z
N ASP A 1 4.43 48.73 -2.26
CA ASP A 1 4.60 47.61 -1.32
C ASP A 1 3.47 46.62 -1.51
N ASN A 2 3.71 45.60 -2.34
CA ASN A 2 2.80 44.48 -2.51
C ASN A 2 3.57 43.25 -2.06
N ASP A 3 3.37 42.84 -0.81
CA ASP A 3 3.96 41.63 -0.24
C ASP A 3 3.39 40.41 -0.98
N LEU A 4 4.07 40.03 -2.06
CA LEU A 4 3.93 38.73 -2.73
C LEU A 4 4.61 37.63 -1.89
N SER A 5 4.32 37.57 -0.60
CA SER A 5 4.70 36.41 0.21
C SER A 5 3.79 35.25 -0.21
N GLY A 6 4.26 34.43 -1.15
CA GLY A 6 3.57 33.18 -1.48
C GLY A 6 3.36 32.36 -0.20
N GLU A 7 2.14 31.88 -0.01
CA GLU A 7 1.79 31.11 1.18
C GLU A 7 2.56 29.78 1.14
N VAL A 8 3.26 29.46 2.25
CA VAL A 8 3.95 28.18 2.41
C VAL A 8 3.17 27.35 3.41
N SER A 9 2.51 26.30 2.92
CA SER A 9 1.80 25.33 3.73
C SER A 9 2.67 24.08 3.91
N GLY A 10 3.02 23.76 5.16
CA GLY A 10 3.77 22.56 5.51
C GLY A 10 2.87 21.52 6.18
N PHE A 11 3.10 20.24 5.89
CA PHE A 11 2.49 19.14 6.64
C PHE A 11 3.55 18.14 7.08
N HIS A 12 3.34 17.57 8.27
CA HIS A 12 4.15 16.53 8.85
C HIS A 12 3.21 15.46 9.42
N VAL A 13 3.20 14.29 8.79
CA VAL A 13 2.32 13.17 9.12
C VAL A 13 3.17 11.99 9.57
N ARG A 14 2.81 11.42 10.72
CA ARG A 14 3.46 10.21 11.25
C ARG A 14 2.46 9.06 11.28
N ILE A 15 2.84 7.95 10.67
CA ILE A 15 2.04 6.74 10.57
C ILE A 15 2.83 5.62 11.27
N ALA A 16 2.21 4.96 12.25
CA ALA A 16 2.86 3.88 12.98
C ALA A 16 3.22 2.70 12.07
N SER A 17 2.31 2.32 11.18
CA SER A 17 2.49 1.26 10.19
C SER A 17 1.61 1.46 8.97
N LEU A 18 2.10 1.04 7.81
CA LEU A 18 1.38 1.09 6.54
C LEU A 18 1.47 -0.29 5.87
N ALA A 19 0.32 -0.94 5.66
CA ALA A 19 0.24 -2.16 4.86
C ALA A 19 -0.67 -1.93 3.66
N ILE A 20 -0.21 -2.33 2.48
CA ILE A 20 -0.97 -2.31 1.23
C ILE A 20 -0.85 -3.70 0.62
N VAL A 21 -2.00 -4.29 0.25
CA VAL A 21 -2.08 -5.57 -0.46
C VAL A 21 -2.91 -5.35 -1.71
N LEU A 22 -2.33 -5.60 -2.88
CA LEU A 22 -2.95 -5.43 -4.18
C LEU A 22 -3.00 -6.78 -4.88
N LEU A 23 -4.21 -7.30 -5.13
CA LEU A 23 -4.40 -8.56 -5.82
C LEU A 23 -4.01 -8.42 -7.30
N HIS A 24 -3.41 -9.47 -7.87
CA HIS A 24 -3.13 -9.55 -9.31
C HIS A 24 -4.38 -9.84 -10.13
N GLU A 25 -5.30 -10.61 -9.55
CA GLU A 25 -6.50 -11.08 -10.24
C GLU A 25 -7.63 -10.06 -10.12
N ASP A 26 -8.27 -9.77 -11.25
CA ASP A 26 -9.52 -9.03 -11.26
C ASP A 26 -10.67 -9.99 -10.92
N ILE A 27 -11.15 -9.90 -9.68
CA ILE A 27 -12.27 -10.73 -9.18
C ILE A 27 -13.60 -10.13 -9.65
N LEU A 28 -13.65 -8.84 -9.98
CA LEU A 28 -14.88 -8.14 -10.31
C LEU A 28 -15.20 -8.29 -11.79
N THR A 29 -16.42 -8.72 -12.10
CA THR A 29 -16.87 -8.89 -13.49
C THR A 29 -18.03 -7.97 -13.78
N LEU A 30 -17.96 -7.27 -14.92
CA LEU A 30 -19.06 -6.46 -15.42
C LEU A 30 -20.05 -7.32 -16.21
N GLY A 31 -21.34 -7.14 -15.93
CA GLY A 31 -22.41 -7.65 -16.78
C GLY A 31 -22.41 -6.92 -18.13
N ILE A 32 -22.38 -7.70 -19.22
CA ILE A 32 -22.23 -7.21 -20.60
C ILE A 32 -23.34 -6.21 -21.00
N GLU A 33 -24.55 -6.39 -20.46
CA GLU A 33 -25.71 -5.58 -20.85
C GLU A 33 -25.97 -4.41 -19.89
N THR A 34 -25.69 -4.59 -18.60
CA THR A 34 -26.08 -3.62 -17.56
C THR A 34 -24.97 -2.66 -17.19
N TRP A 35 -23.72 -2.95 -17.59
CA TRP A 35 -22.51 -2.26 -17.12
C TRP A 35 -22.39 -2.19 -15.59
N LYS A 36 -23.05 -3.12 -14.90
CA LYS A 36 -23.00 -3.27 -13.44
C LYS A 36 -22.14 -4.47 -13.08
N LEU A 37 -21.52 -4.40 -11.91
CA LEU A 37 -20.85 -5.56 -11.32
C LEU A 37 -21.86 -6.70 -11.15
N THR A 38 -21.45 -7.91 -11.53
CA THR A 38 -22.28 -9.09 -11.32
C THR A 38 -22.30 -9.42 -9.82
N GLU A 39 -23.48 -9.74 -9.27
CA GLU A 39 -23.60 -10.13 -7.86
C GLU A 39 -22.66 -11.27 -7.45
N PRO A 40 -22.42 -12.32 -8.27
CA PRO A 40 -21.47 -13.38 -7.94
C PRO A 40 -20.02 -12.88 -7.80
N SER A 41 -19.59 -11.91 -8.62
CA SER A 41 -18.24 -11.35 -8.52
C SER A 41 -18.05 -10.54 -7.24
N VAL A 42 -19.06 -9.75 -6.87
CA VAL A 42 -19.06 -8.96 -5.63
C VAL A 42 -19.09 -9.87 -4.40
N SER A 43 -19.90 -10.92 -4.40
CA SER A 43 -19.94 -11.88 -3.29
C SER A 43 -18.63 -12.65 -3.14
N THR A 44 -17.97 -12.98 -4.26
CA THR A 44 -16.66 -13.64 -4.27
C THR A 44 -15.58 -12.71 -3.70
N MET A 45 -15.52 -11.45 -4.16
CA MET A 45 -14.60 -10.44 -3.62
C MET A 45 -14.83 -10.23 -2.11
N ARG A 46 -16.10 -10.15 -1.69
CA ARG A 46 -16.47 -10.03 -0.28
C ARG A 46 -15.97 -11.21 0.55
N ARG A 47 -16.13 -12.43 0.05
CA ARG A 47 -15.65 -13.64 0.75
C ARG A 47 -14.13 -13.61 0.93
N TYR A 48 -13.38 -13.23 -0.10
CA TYR A 48 -11.93 -13.11 -0.01
C TYR A 48 -11.50 -12.02 0.96
N SER A 49 -12.16 -10.86 0.94
CA SER A 49 -11.82 -9.76 1.86
C SER A 49 -12.16 -10.11 3.32
N GLU A 50 -13.32 -10.72 3.57
CA GLU A 50 -13.70 -11.19 4.91
C GLU A 50 -12.71 -12.23 5.44
N THR A 51 -12.31 -13.19 4.60
CA THR A 51 -11.33 -14.22 4.97
C THR A 51 -9.97 -13.59 5.27
N PHE A 52 -9.49 -12.65 4.44
CA PHE A 52 -8.24 -11.93 4.65
C PHE A 52 -8.22 -11.20 6.01
N PHE A 53 -9.25 -10.40 6.30
CA PHE A 53 -9.30 -9.65 7.57
C PHE A 53 -9.49 -10.56 8.79
N GLN A 54 -10.22 -11.66 8.65
CA GLN A 54 -10.30 -12.68 9.72
C GLN A 54 -8.94 -13.29 10.02
N GLN A 55 -8.14 -13.61 8.98
CA GLN A 55 -6.81 -14.18 9.16
C GLN A 55 -5.77 -13.18 9.69
N LEU A 56 -5.89 -11.89 9.36
CA LEU A 56 -5.05 -10.84 9.95
C LEU A 56 -5.25 -10.72 11.46
N GLY A 57 -6.45 -11.01 11.96
CA GLY A 57 -6.77 -10.97 13.38
C GLY A 57 -6.45 -9.61 14.01
N GLN A 58 -5.65 -9.62 15.09
CA GLN A 58 -5.30 -8.39 15.83
C GLN A 58 -4.53 -7.37 14.97
N PHE A 59 -3.75 -7.82 13.98
CA PHE A 59 -3.01 -6.90 13.09
C PHE A 59 -3.92 -6.01 12.25
N ALA A 60 -5.18 -6.41 12.00
CA ALA A 60 -6.17 -5.58 11.32
C ALA A 60 -6.63 -4.39 12.17
N VAL A 61 -6.48 -4.47 13.50
CA VAL A 61 -7.02 -3.48 14.45
C VAL A 61 -5.90 -2.64 15.09
N SER A 62 -4.78 -3.27 15.48
CA SER A 62 -3.71 -2.60 16.22
C SER A 62 -2.50 -2.20 15.38
N GLY A 63 -2.43 -2.60 14.10
CA GLY A 63 -1.25 -2.42 13.26
C GLY A 63 -0.05 -3.24 13.77
N TYR A 64 1.16 -2.88 13.34
CA TYR A 64 2.41 -3.55 13.71
C TYR A 64 3.57 -2.58 13.92
N GLY A 65 4.44 -2.85 14.88
CA GLY A 65 5.66 -2.07 15.08
C GLY A 65 6.84 -2.61 14.31
N ASN A 66 7.97 -1.89 14.36
CA ASN A 66 9.23 -2.37 13.78
C ASN A 66 9.69 -3.71 14.39
N LYS A 67 9.39 -3.96 15.68
CA LYS A 67 9.71 -5.21 16.38
C LYS A 67 8.92 -6.40 15.84
N ASP A 68 7.69 -6.16 15.38
CA ASP A 68 6.76 -7.19 14.91
C ASP A 68 6.78 -7.31 13.38
N PHE A 69 7.68 -6.59 12.70
CA PHE A 69 7.68 -6.47 11.25
C PHE A 69 7.79 -7.83 10.56
N GLU A 70 8.68 -8.71 11.03
CA GLU A 70 8.84 -10.06 10.46
C GLU A 70 7.61 -10.94 10.72
N THR A 71 7.00 -10.84 11.90
CA THR A 71 5.75 -11.54 12.20
C THR A 71 4.62 -11.03 11.31
N ALA A 72 4.52 -9.72 11.09
CA ALA A 72 3.55 -9.12 10.19
C ALA A 72 3.72 -9.66 8.76
N LYS A 73 4.95 -9.77 8.24
CA LYS A 73 5.19 -10.39 6.93
C LYS A 73 4.61 -11.79 6.83
N GLN A 74 4.80 -12.63 7.84
CA GLN A 74 4.28 -13.99 7.82
C GLN A 74 2.75 -14.02 7.91
N VAL A 75 2.15 -13.14 8.72
CA VAL A 75 0.69 -13.04 8.87
C VAL A 75 0.03 -12.54 7.58
N PHE A 76 0.51 -11.45 7.00
CA PHE A 76 -0.04 -10.90 5.75
C PHE A 76 0.11 -11.87 4.58
N LEU A 77 1.19 -12.66 4.54
CA LEU A 77 1.38 -13.68 3.52
C LEU A 77 0.34 -14.79 3.66
N ARG A 78 0.13 -15.30 4.87
CA ARG A 78 -0.85 -16.38 5.12
C ARG A 78 -2.28 -15.92 4.89
N ALA A 79 -2.58 -14.67 5.25
CA ALA A 79 -3.91 -14.09 5.14
C ALA A 79 -4.39 -13.93 3.69
N CYS A 80 -3.47 -13.83 2.72
CA CYS A 80 -3.82 -13.64 1.32
C CYS A 80 -3.66 -14.95 0.52
N GLU A 81 -4.78 -15.49 0.07
CA GLU A 81 -4.85 -16.77 -0.66
C GLU A 81 -4.60 -16.62 -2.16
N LEU A 82 -4.39 -15.40 -2.65
CA LEU A 82 -4.22 -15.08 -4.07
C LEU A 82 -2.87 -14.41 -4.32
N ASN A 83 -2.42 -14.46 -5.57
CA ASN A 83 -1.25 -13.71 -6.02
C ASN A 83 -1.46 -12.22 -5.79
N HIS A 84 -0.49 -11.57 -5.15
CA HIS A 84 -0.61 -10.17 -4.76
C HIS A 84 0.74 -9.46 -4.69
N ILE A 85 0.71 -8.14 -4.89
CA ILE A 85 1.79 -7.24 -4.52
C ILE A 85 1.51 -6.74 -3.11
N ARG A 86 2.53 -6.79 -2.26
CA ARG A 86 2.46 -6.32 -0.89
C ARG A 86 3.49 -5.24 -0.64
N LEU A 87 3.06 -4.17 0.02
CA LEU A 87 3.92 -3.19 0.68
C LEU A 87 3.67 -3.23 2.18
N LEU A 88 4.72 -3.40 2.98
CA LEU A 88 4.69 -3.24 4.43
C LEU A 88 5.71 -2.20 4.86
N ALA A 89 5.31 -1.29 5.75
CA ALA A 89 6.19 -0.27 6.28
C ALA A 89 5.89 0.04 7.75
N THR A 90 6.93 0.44 8.50
CA THR A 90 6.79 0.87 9.91
C THR A 90 7.43 2.23 10.14
N ALA A 91 6.87 2.97 11.09
CA ALA A 91 7.28 4.33 11.44
C ALA A 91 7.47 5.23 10.21
N VAL A 92 6.40 5.32 9.40
CA VAL A 92 6.40 6.13 8.18
C VAL A 92 6.19 7.59 8.57
N ILE A 93 7.07 8.46 8.08
CA ILE A 93 6.99 9.90 8.24
C ILE A 93 6.87 10.51 6.85
N VAL A 94 5.82 11.31 6.66
CA VAL A 94 5.60 12.07 5.43
C VAL A 94 5.71 13.55 5.78
N GLU A 95 6.71 14.20 5.22
CA GLU A 95 6.91 15.63 5.36
C GLU A 95 6.70 16.25 4.00
N GLY A 96 5.93 17.33 3.92
CA GLY A 96 5.81 18.07 2.67
C GLY A 96 5.56 19.53 2.89
N SER A 97 5.89 20.30 1.87
CA SER A 97 5.67 21.73 1.80
C SER A 97 5.14 22.06 0.43
N GLU A 98 4.00 22.73 0.40
CA GLU A 98 3.49 23.43 -0.77
C GLU A 98 3.80 24.91 -0.61
N SER A 99 4.49 25.49 -1.58
CA SER A 99 4.73 26.94 -1.65
C SER A 99 4.26 27.42 -3.00
N GLY A 100 3.36 28.40 -3.01
CA GLY A 100 2.79 28.87 -4.27
C GLY A 100 2.37 30.33 -4.24
N ASN A 101 2.20 30.88 -5.43
CA ASN A 101 1.54 32.15 -5.69
C ASN A 101 0.42 31.92 -6.72
N SER A 102 -0.31 32.98 -7.07
CA SER A 102 -1.46 32.89 -8.00
C SER A 102 -1.15 32.31 -9.39
N TYR A 103 0.11 32.10 -9.75
CA TYR A 103 0.55 31.64 -11.07
C TYR A 103 1.37 30.34 -11.04
N SER A 104 1.82 29.88 -9.86
CA SER A 104 2.64 28.68 -9.74
C SER A 104 2.62 28.11 -8.33
N ASN A 105 2.46 26.79 -8.21
CA ASN A 105 2.61 26.05 -6.97
C ASN A 105 3.78 25.09 -7.08
N LEU A 106 4.63 25.05 -6.07
CA LEU A 106 5.71 24.11 -5.92
C LEU A 106 5.40 23.19 -4.75
N PHE A 107 5.29 21.90 -5.02
CA PHE A 107 5.08 20.87 -4.02
C PHE A 107 6.37 20.07 -3.83
N SER A 108 6.83 19.95 -2.59
CA SER A 108 7.95 19.08 -2.22
C SER A 108 7.53 18.17 -1.10
N SER A 109 7.91 16.89 -1.16
CA SER A 109 7.68 15.94 -0.08
C SER A 109 8.84 14.97 0.09
N VAL A 110 8.99 14.50 1.33
CA VAL A 110 9.96 13.51 1.77
C VAL A 110 9.21 12.42 2.51
N LEU A 111 9.39 11.18 2.07
CA LEU A 111 8.88 9.98 2.72
C LEU A 111 10.05 9.25 3.40
N SER A 112 9.93 8.96 4.69
CA SER A 112 10.89 8.15 5.45
C SER A 112 10.18 7.02 6.16
N ALA A 113 10.83 5.86 6.29
CA ALA A 113 10.31 4.71 7.03
C ALA A 113 11.45 4.01 7.77
N ALA A 114 11.17 3.40 8.93
CA ALA A 114 12.17 2.62 9.66
C ALA A 114 12.44 1.28 8.98
N SER A 115 11.37 0.62 8.54
CA SER A 115 11.41 -0.60 7.75
C SER A 115 10.41 -0.47 6.61
N LEU A 116 10.80 -0.92 5.42
CA LEU A 116 9.99 -0.91 4.19
C LEU A 116 10.29 -2.20 3.42
N GLU A 117 9.23 -2.88 2.99
CA GLU A 117 9.33 -4.05 2.11
C GLU A 117 8.27 -3.92 1.01
N VAL A 118 8.68 -4.20 -0.24
CA VAL A 118 7.78 -4.34 -1.38
C VAL A 118 8.09 -5.66 -2.07
N LEU A 119 7.09 -6.55 -2.14
CA LEU A 119 7.24 -7.87 -2.73
C LEU A 119 6.07 -8.19 -3.64
N GLU A 120 6.38 -8.93 -4.70
CA GLU A 120 5.40 -9.74 -5.40
C GLU A 120 5.32 -11.12 -4.71
N CYS A 121 4.12 -11.56 -4.36
CA CYS A 121 3.84 -12.81 -3.69
C CYS A 121 3.07 -13.75 -4.63
N LEU A 122 3.71 -14.85 -5.02
CA LEU A 122 3.11 -15.90 -5.81
C LEU A 122 2.67 -17.04 -4.89
N VAL A 123 1.36 -17.28 -4.82
CA VAL A 123 0.71 -18.31 -4.02
C VAL A 123 0.44 -19.52 -4.91
N GLU A 124 1.20 -20.59 -4.73
CA GLU A 124 0.94 -21.85 -5.43
C GLU A 124 -0.20 -22.62 -4.76
N ASN A 125 -1.33 -22.76 -5.47
CA ASN A 125 -2.40 -23.68 -5.11
C ASN A 125 -2.04 -25.12 -5.51
N THR A 126 -0.95 -25.66 -4.99
CA THR A 126 -0.70 -27.10 -5.04
C THR A 126 -1.14 -27.72 -3.72
N SER A 127 -1.94 -28.78 -3.77
CA SER A 127 -2.37 -29.58 -2.61
C SER A 127 -1.22 -30.29 -1.88
N SER A 128 0.03 -29.90 -2.15
CA SER A 128 1.24 -30.43 -1.54
C SER A 128 2.30 -29.32 -1.39
N ARG A 129 2.33 -28.75 -0.18
CA ARG A 129 3.36 -27.81 0.37
C ARG A 129 3.27 -26.36 -0.12
N ALA A 130 2.62 -25.53 0.69
CA ALA A 130 2.66 -24.08 0.64
C ALA A 130 4.10 -23.55 0.80
N GLY A 131 4.72 -23.18 -0.32
CA GLY A 131 5.93 -22.37 -0.35
C GLY A 131 5.70 -21.21 -1.30
N ALA A 132 5.54 -20.00 -0.76
CA ALA A 132 5.43 -18.80 -1.58
C ALA A 132 6.81 -18.43 -2.15
N GLN A 133 6.88 -18.10 -3.43
CA GLN A 133 8.10 -17.59 -4.06
C GLN A 133 8.09 -16.05 -4.01
N TYR A 134 9.21 -15.45 -3.61
CA TYR A 134 9.37 -14.00 -3.49
C TYR A 134 10.27 -13.46 -4.58
N VAL A 135 9.89 -12.32 -5.17
CA VAL A 135 10.76 -11.50 -6.00
C VAL A 135 10.85 -10.11 -5.35
N GLU A 136 12.06 -9.69 -4.99
CA GLU A 136 12.31 -8.39 -4.38
C GLU A 136 12.25 -7.28 -5.45
N VAL A 137 11.31 -6.35 -5.29
CA VAL A 137 11.23 -5.17 -6.15
C VAL A 137 12.12 -4.09 -5.55
N ARG A 138 13.24 -3.78 -6.23
CA ARG A 138 14.26 -2.83 -5.74
C ARG A 138 13.66 -1.49 -5.31
N THR A 139 14.18 -0.96 -4.20
CA THR A 139 13.86 0.35 -3.64
C THR A 139 13.92 1.48 -4.68
N PRO A 140 12.96 2.43 -4.66
CA PRO A 140 13.04 3.61 -5.51
C PRO A 140 14.28 4.43 -5.16
N GLN A 141 15.18 4.54 -6.14
CA GLN A 141 16.33 5.44 -6.08
C GLN A 141 15.82 6.88 -6.08
N LYS A 142 16.48 7.78 -5.32
CA LYS A 142 16.15 9.21 -5.27
C LYS A 142 15.97 9.76 -6.70
N CYS A 143 14.76 10.22 -7.03
CA CYS A 143 14.55 11.05 -8.21
C CYS A 143 15.29 12.38 -8.00
N SER A 144 16.43 12.54 -8.68
CA SER A 144 17.12 13.82 -8.76
C SER A 144 16.30 14.77 -9.62
N LYS A 145 16.18 16.00 -9.12
CA LYS A 145 15.38 17.10 -9.68
C LYS A 145 15.58 17.28 -11.18
N TYR A 146 14.48 17.45 -11.92
CA TYR A 146 14.49 18.09 -13.22
C TYR A 146 14.92 19.55 -13.03
N LYS A 147 16.10 19.90 -13.56
CA LYS A 147 16.47 21.29 -13.84
C LYS A 147 15.92 21.61 -15.23
N ASN A 148 15.00 22.57 -15.30
CA ASN A 148 14.85 23.40 -16.50
C ASN A 148 15.90 24.52 -16.45
#